data_AF-U2VCW8-F1
#
_entry.id   AF-U2VCW8-F1
#
_cell.length_a   1.000
_cell.length_b   1.000
_cell.length_c   1.000
_cell.angle_alpha   90.00
_cell.angle_beta   90.00
_cell.angle_gamma   90.00
#
_symmetry.space_group_name_H-M   'P 1'
#
loop_
_entity.id
_entity.type
_entity.pdbx_description
1 polymer ?
#
loop_
_entity_poly.entity_id
_entity_poly.type
_entity_poly.pdbx_seq_one_letter_code
_entity_poly.pdbx_strand_id
1 'polypeptide(L)'
;MVDTTDEQDAPRPIGVNPSETGSLQRISASEGARVENRDNVGSVSADSTSSWSNVGMGARKRMGKAHRPLRRKEAADGRPMGGRMRWIVAPLAVLVLVILFFLLRGCLDAKQTDVPEQAQVEQTQTTPAGSIEYRGTTYSIEKQDDGAYALVGRTEGATDATVFMQFDGEPIQLVLYNGAFIIPENTSDGWDVMAYTIGSGSVGAQVVDADGEPVGGTGHSISSVELKESEGTMLVTDDAGTVTTVALAF
;
A
#
# COMPACT_ATOMS: atom_id res chain seq x y z
N MET A 1 1.62 -56.24 -33.42
CA MET A 1 1.12 -57.14 -32.36
C MET A 1 2.23 -57.19 -31.32
N VAL A 2 2.13 -56.64 -30.12
CA VAL A 2 0.98 -56.40 -29.24
C VAL A 2 1.11 -55.00 -28.61
N ASP A 3 -0.05 -54.40 -28.39
CA ASP A 3 -0.38 -53.12 -27.74
C ASP A 3 -0.37 -53.26 -26.21
N THR A 4 0.12 -52.24 -25.49
CA THR A 4 -0.31 -51.92 -24.12
C THR A 4 0.07 -50.47 -23.78
N THR A 5 -0.89 -49.58 -23.98
CA THR A 5 -1.34 -48.50 -23.06
C THR A 5 -0.47 -48.16 -21.84
N ASP A 6 0.13 -46.97 -21.84
CA ASP A 6 0.54 -46.29 -20.60
C ASP A 6 -0.65 -45.52 -20.02
N GLU A 7 -1.19 -46.09 -18.95
CA GLU A 7 -2.24 -45.56 -18.10
C GLU A 7 -1.75 -44.32 -17.33
N GLN A 8 -2.49 -43.23 -17.50
CA GLN A 8 -2.87 -42.24 -16.49
C GLN A 8 -2.24 -42.43 -15.08
N ASP A 9 -1.19 -41.67 -14.77
CA ASP A 9 -0.57 -41.62 -13.44
C ASP A 9 -1.56 -40.97 -12.45
N ALA A 10 -2.38 -41.79 -11.81
CA ALA A 10 -3.27 -41.35 -10.75
C ALA A 10 -2.44 -40.98 -9.50
N PRO A 11 -2.81 -39.92 -8.75
CA PRO A 11 -2.06 -39.49 -7.58
C PRO A 11 -1.93 -40.62 -6.55
N ARG A 12 -0.69 -40.88 -6.13
CA ARG A 12 -0.36 -41.93 -5.18
C ARG A 12 -1.00 -41.65 -3.82
N PRO A 13 -1.52 -42.67 -3.11
CA PRO A 13 -2.05 -42.50 -1.77
C PRO A 13 -0.99 -41.92 -0.83
N ILE A 14 -1.32 -40.81 -0.17
CA ILE A 14 -0.61 -40.31 1.02
C ILE A 14 -0.48 -41.49 1.98
N GLY A 15 0.75 -41.91 2.29
CA GLY A 15 1.10 -43.11 3.05
C GLY A 15 0.71 -43.04 4.53
N VAL A 16 -0.56 -42.78 4.81
CA VAL A 16 -1.15 -42.79 6.15
C VAL A 16 -1.74 -44.18 6.40
N ASN A 17 -1.34 -44.80 7.50
CA ASN A 17 -1.82 -46.12 7.91
C ASN A 17 -3.23 -45.98 8.53
N PRO A 18 -4.30 -46.44 7.87
CA PRO A 18 -5.68 -46.17 8.32
C PRO A 18 -6.03 -46.83 9.66
N SER A 19 -5.26 -47.84 10.08
CA SER A 19 -5.44 -48.52 11.36
C SER A 19 -4.83 -47.75 12.55
N GLU A 20 -3.92 -46.80 12.29
CA GLU A 20 -3.31 -45.94 13.32
C GLU A 20 -4.05 -44.59 13.45
N THR A 21 -4.73 -44.14 12.40
CA THR A 21 -5.41 -42.82 12.37
C THR A 21 -6.85 -42.83 12.90
N GLY A 22 -7.37 -43.99 13.29
CA GLY A 22 -8.79 -44.14 13.65
C GLY A 22 -9.69 -44.01 12.42
N SER A 23 -10.88 -44.62 12.47
CA SER A 23 -11.85 -44.58 11.39
C SER A 23 -12.12 -43.14 10.95
N LEU A 24 -11.95 -42.83 9.66
CA LEU A 24 -12.40 -41.58 9.06
C LEU A 24 -13.90 -41.42 9.35
N GLN A 25 -14.23 -40.60 10.35
CA GLN A 25 -15.62 -40.33 10.71
C GLN A 25 -16.14 -39.29 9.73
N ARG A 26 -17.22 -39.62 9.02
CA ARG A 26 -17.89 -38.66 8.13
C ARG A 26 -18.48 -37.57 9.01
N ILE A 27 -17.94 -36.35 8.93
CA ILE A 27 -18.52 -35.17 9.56
C ILE A 27 -19.98 -35.04 9.12
N SER A 28 -20.89 -34.89 10.08
CA SER A 28 -22.29 -34.58 9.78
C SER A 28 -22.40 -33.14 9.26
N ALA A 29 -23.54 -32.77 8.65
CA ALA A 29 -23.75 -31.49 7.95
C ALA A 29 -23.66 -30.22 8.84
N SER A 30 -23.05 -30.29 10.02
CA SER A 30 -22.88 -29.18 10.96
C SER A 30 -21.59 -29.27 11.79
N GLU A 31 -20.67 -30.17 11.45
CA GLU A 31 -19.41 -30.40 12.20
C GLU A 31 -18.15 -29.89 11.48
N GLY A 32 -18.33 -29.07 10.43
CA GLY A 32 -17.22 -28.45 9.70
C GLY A 32 -16.80 -27.08 10.28
N ALA A 33 -15.56 -26.67 9.99
CA ALA A 33 -15.10 -25.31 10.27
C ALA A 33 -15.96 -24.28 9.50
N ARG A 34 -16.44 -23.25 10.19
CA ARG A 34 -17.28 -22.20 9.61
C ARG A 34 -16.39 -21.04 9.20
N VAL A 35 -16.46 -20.64 7.92
CA VAL A 35 -15.70 -19.49 7.40
C VAL A 35 -16.45 -18.20 7.72
N GLU A 36 -15.80 -17.28 8.43
CA GLU A 36 -16.33 -15.95 8.72
C GLU A 36 -16.26 -15.09 7.46
N ASN A 37 -17.42 -14.65 6.96
CA ASN A 37 -17.53 -13.65 5.92
C ASN A 37 -18.27 -12.42 6.45
N ARG A 38 -18.21 -11.32 5.70
CA ARG A 38 -18.80 -10.02 6.05
C ARG A 38 -20.31 -10.10 6.35
N ASP A 39 -21.00 -11.10 5.81
CA ASP A 39 -22.45 -11.28 5.95
C ASP A 39 -22.86 -12.08 7.20
N ASN A 40 -21.95 -12.88 7.78
CA ASN A 40 -22.22 -13.78 8.91
C ASN A 40 -21.52 -13.36 10.21
N VAL A 41 -20.66 -12.34 10.17
CA VAL A 41 -19.92 -11.78 11.32
C VAL A 41 -20.84 -11.25 12.44
N GLY A 42 -22.07 -10.84 12.11
CA GLY A 42 -23.03 -10.30 13.09
C GLY A 42 -23.74 -11.36 13.95
N SER A 43 -23.62 -12.65 13.61
CA SER A 43 -24.34 -13.74 14.29
C SER A 43 -23.49 -14.55 15.29
N VAL A 44 -22.17 -14.34 15.32
CA VAL A 44 -21.22 -15.15 16.10
C VAL A 44 -20.60 -14.41 17.29
N SER A 45 -20.74 -13.08 17.38
CA SER A 45 -20.11 -12.30 18.45
C SER A 45 -21.05 -11.23 19.02
N ALA A 46 -21.94 -11.62 19.93
CA ALA A 46 -22.81 -10.69 20.64
C ALA A 46 -22.13 -9.99 21.85
N ASP A 47 -20.82 -10.23 22.10
CA ASP A 47 -20.24 -9.91 23.41
C ASP A 47 -18.98 -9.01 23.43
N SER A 48 -18.65 -8.29 22.34
CA SER A 48 -17.42 -7.46 22.33
C SER A 48 -17.55 -6.02 21.83
N THR A 49 -18.75 -5.47 21.68
CA THR A 49 -18.92 -4.06 21.21
C THR A 49 -19.93 -3.23 22.02
N SER A 50 -20.26 -3.64 23.25
CA SER A 50 -21.22 -2.93 24.10
C SER A 50 -20.62 -1.96 25.13
N SER A 51 -19.31 -1.66 25.10
CA SER A 51 -18.68 -0.79 26.11
C SER A 51 -18.56 0.69 25.74
N TRP A 52 -19.05 1.14 24.59
CA TRP A 52 -18.89 2.56 24.20
C TRP A 52 -20.13 3.28 23.67
N SER A 53 -21.31 2.94 24.17
CA SER A 53 -22.45 3.85 24.03
C SER A 53 -23.24 3.95 25.34
N ASN A 54 -23.40 5.20 25.78
CA ASN A 54 -24.43 5.66 26.71
C ASN A 54 -24.18 5.42 28.21
N VAL A 55 -23.26 6.19 28.79
CA VAL A 55 -23.36 6.60 30.20
C VAL A 55 -24.55 7.55 30.33
N GLY A 56 -25.73 6.96 30.46
CA GLY A 56 -26.93 7.63 30.94
C GLY A 56 -26.84 7.82 32.46
N MET A 57 -26.56 9.05 32.89
CA MET A 57 -26.93 9.51 34.23
C MET A 57 -27.19 11.01 34.20
N GLY A 58 -28.47 11.40 34.26
CA GLY A 58 -28.84 12.81 34.29
C GLY A 58 -30.32 13.09 34.03
N ALA A 59 -31.21 12.24 34.53
CA ALA A 59 -32.63 12.55 34.60
C ALA A 59 -32.84 13.87 35.35
N ARG A 60 -33.51 14.82 34.67
CA ARG A 60 -34.37 15.88 35.23
C ARG A 60 -34.19 16.15 36.73
N LYS A 61 -33.31 17.07 37.10
CA LYS A 61 -33.50 17.85 38.33
C LYS A 61 -34.03 19.23 37.98
N ARG A 62 -35.30 19.40 38.32
CA ARG A 62 -36.10 20.62 38.21
C ARG A 62 -35.50 21.75 39.05
N MET A 63 -35.77 22.98 38.61
CA MET A 63 -35.32 24.25 39.16
C MET A 63 -35.49 24.37 40.69
N GLY A 64 -34.43 24.82 41.36
CA GLY A 64 -34.46 25.42 42.69
C GLY A 64 -34.04 26.88 42.58
N LYS A 65 -34.98 27.78 42.87
CA LYS A 65 -34.88 29.23 42.79
C LYS A 65 -34.07 29.76 43.98
N ALA A 66 -32.75 29.86 43.87
CA ALA A 66 -31.94 30.59 44.85
C ALA A 66 -30.60 31.00 44.22
N HIS A 67 -30.20 32.26 44.43
CA HIS A 67 -28.91 32.85 44.07
C HIS A 67 -28.76 33.33 42.62
N ARG A 68 -29.41 34.48 42.37
CA ARG A 68 -29.12 35.42 41.29
C ARG A 68 -27.94 36.32 41.73
N PRO A 69 -26.76 36.30 41.09
CA PRO A 69 -25.80 37.38 41.22
C PRO A 69 -26.11 38.51 40.22
N LEU A 70 -25.97 39.74 40.73
CA LEU A 70 -26.40 41.00 40.16
C LEU A 70 -25.49 41.43 38.99
N ARG A 71 -26.09 41.78 37.85
CA ARG A 71 -25.41 42.55 36.79
C ARG A 71 -25.17 43.98 37.30
N ARG A 72 -23.92 44.36 37.54
CA ARG A 72 -23.54 45.77 37.58
C ARG A 72 -23.50 46.29 36.14
N LYS A 73 -24.35 47.27 35.86
CA LYS A 73 -24.24 48.13 34.68
C LYS A 73 -23.15 49.16 34.97
N GLU A 74 -22.02 49.11 34.26
CA GLU A 74 -21.29 50.33 33.96
C GLU A 74 -21.80 50.85 32.61
N ALA A 75 -21.99 52.17 32.56
CA ALA A 75 -22.72 52.90 31.56
C ALA A 75 -22.03 52.88 30.19
N ALA A 76 -22.84 52.85 29.13
CA ALA A 76 -22.41 53.21 27.79
C ALA A 76 -22.09 54.71 27.80
N ASP A 77 -20.81 55.06 27.96
CA ASP A 77 -20.34 56.44 27.79
C ASP A 77 -20.32 56.72 26.28
N GLY A 78 -21.48 57.14 25.78
CA GLY A 78 -21.67 57.59 24.42
C GLY A 78 -20.94 58.91 24.21
N ARG A 79 -19.74 58.84 23.64
CA ARG A 79 -19.13 59.99 22.96
C ARG A 79 -19.34 59.85 21.46
N PRO A 80 -19.96 60.83 20.78
CA PRO A 80 -20.19 60.75 19.35
C PRO A 80 -18.85 60.99 18.62
N MET A 81 -18.17 59.91 18.24
CA MET A 81 -17.00 60.04 17.38
C MET A 81 -17.46 60.36 15.94
N GLY A 82 -17.16 61.59 15.51
CA GLY A 82 -17.50 62.13 14.21
C GLY A 82 -16.95 61.30 13.05
N GLY A 83 -17.66 61.39 11.91
CA GLY A 83 -17.54 60.54 10.71
C GLY A 83 -16.19 60.51 9.98
N ARG A 84 -15.12 61.08 10.56
CA ARG A 84 -13.74 60.95 10.09
C ARG A 84 -13.02 59.75 10.70
N MET A 85 -13.53 59.17 11.80
CA MET A 85 -13.01 57.96 12.46
C MET A 85 -13.71 56.65 12.00
N ARG A 86 -14.40 56.63 10.85
CA ARG A 86 -14.93 55.39 10.26
C ARG A 86 -14.00 54.80 9.20
N TRP A 87 -13.10 55.61 8.65
CA TRP A 87 -12.13 55.21 7.62
C TRP A 87 -10.85 54.57 8.18
N ILE A 88 -10.58 54.69 9.49
CA ILE A 88 -9.41 54.07 10.15
C ILE A 88 -9.82 52.78 10.90
N VAL A 89 -11.06 52.71 11.41
CA VAL A 89 -11.55 51.52 12.14
C VAL A 89 -11.89 50.36 11.19
N ALA A 90 -12.32 50.65 9.96
CA ALA A 90 -12.62 49.64 8.95
C ALA A 90 -11.38 48.80 8.52
N PRO A 91 -10.22 49.39 8.17
CA PRO A 91 -9.04 48.60 7.83
C PRO A 91 -8.46 47.87 9.05
N LEU A 92 -8.58 48.42 10.26
CA LEU A 92 -8.08 47.76 11.47
C LEU A 92 -8.90 46.51 11.82
N ALA A 93 -10.23 46.55 11.67
CA ALA A 93 -11.08 45.38 11.87
C ALA A 93 -10.80 44.27 10.84
N VAL A 94 -10.55 44.64 9.58
CA VAL A 94 -10.15 43.69 8.52
C VAL A 94 -8.75 43.14 8.80
N LEU A 95 -7.80 43.96 9.24
CA LEU A 95 -6.45 43.51 9.62
C LEU A 95 -6.51 42.52 10.79
N VAL A 96 -7.32 42.79 11.82
CA VAL A 96 -7.53 41.87 12.94
C VAL A 96 -8.18 40.57 12.48
N LEU A 97 -9.14 40.61 11.55
CA LEU A 97 -9.73 39.38 10.99
C LEU A 97 -8.75 38.60 10.11
N VAL A 98 -7.87 39.26 9.36
CA VAL A 98 -6.80 38.62 8.58
C VAL A 98 -5.76 38.00 9.52
N ILE A 99 -5.31 38.73 10.55
CA ILE A 99 -4.40 38.19 11.55
C ILE A 99 -5.05 37.04 12.31
N LEU A 100 -6.33 37.14 12.70
CA LEU A 100 -7.05 36.05 13.35
C LEU A 100 -7.22 34.85 12.40
N PHE A 101 -7.47 35.08 11.11
CA PHE A 101 -7.51 34.01 10.10
C PHE A 101 -6.15 33.34 9.92
N PHE A 102 -5.05 34.11 9.92
CA PHE A 102 -3.69 33.57 9.85
C PHE A 102 -3.28 32.86 11.14
N LEU A 103 -3.69 33.36 12.32
CA LEU A 103 -3.46 32.70 13.61
C LEU A 103 -4.32 31.45 13.75
N LEU A 104 -5.55 31.44 13.26
CA LEU A 104 -6.41 30.24 13.25
C LEU A 104 -5.92 29.22 12.22
N ARG A 105 -5.41 29.64 11.05
CA ARG A 105 -4.71 28.72 10.14
C ARG A 105 -3.42 28.19 10.77
N GLY A 106 -2.64 29.02 11.48
CA GLY A 106 -1.43 28.61 12.19
C GLY A 106 -1.67 27.76 13.45
N CYS A 107 -2.85 27.87 14.09
CA CYS A 107 -3.25 27.04 15.23
C CYS A 107 -4.02 25.78 14.82
N LEU A 108 -4.57 25.71 13.60
CA LEU A 108 -5.00 24.46 12.97
C LEU A 108 -3.79 23.67 12.42
N ASP A 109 -2.66 24.35 12.21
CA ASP A 109 -1.31 23.78 12.04
C ASP A 109 -0.62 23.51 13.39
N ALA A 110 -1.38 23.40 14.48
CA ALA A 110 -0.92 22.71 15.67
C ALA A 110 -0.80 21.24 15.29
N LYS A 111 0.34 20.91 14.69
CA LYS A 111 0.87 19.58 14.42
C LYS A 111 0.45 18.68 15.58
N GLN A 112 -0.64 17.94 15.37
CA GLN A 112 -0.88 16.73 16.12
C GLN A 112 0.42 15.97 15.93
N THR A 113 1.09 15.64 17.03
CA THR A 113 2.20 14.69 16.98
C THR A 113 1.58 13.34 16.67
N ASP A 114 1.04 13.21 15.46
CA ASP A 114 0.96 11.95 14.76
C ASP A 114 2.41 11.51 14.69
N VAL A 115 2.72 10.44 15.41
CA VAL A 115 3.84 9.57 15.03
C VAL A 115 3.64 9.39 13.53
N PRO A 116 4.57 9.86 12.68
CA PRO A 116 4.36 9.75 11.25
C PRO A 116 4.17 8.27 10.98
N GLU A 117 2.97 7.89 10.56
CA GLU A 117 2.81 6.70 9.74
C GLU A 117 3.77 6.95 8.59
N GLN A 118 4.90 6.24 8.59
CA GLN A 118 5.88 6.35 7.52
C GLN A 118 5.09 6.06 6.25
N ALA A 119 4.87 7.07 5.42
CA ALA A 119 4.20 6.89 4.15
C ALA A 119 5.00 5.83 3.40
N GLN A 120 4.44 4.63 3.31
CA GLN A 120 5.11 3.51 2.69
C GLN A 120 5.32 3.87 1.22
N VAL A 121 6.56 3.79 0.75
CA VAL A 121 6.86 4.00 -0.66
C VAL A 121 6.27 2.83 -1.42
N GLU A 122 5.17 3.04 -2.12
CA GLU A 122 4.53 2.02 -2.95
C GLU A 122 4.99 2.08 -4.41
N GLN A 123 5.52 3.24 -4.84
CA GLN A 123 5.95 3.47 -6.22
C GLN A 123 7.26 4.23 -6.22
N THR A 124 8.29 3.69 -6.88
CA THR A 124 9.57 4.37 -7.10
C THR A 124 10.39 3.61 -8.14
N GLN A 125 11.44 4.24 -8.67
CA GLN A 125 12.41 3.58 -9.54
C GLN A 125 13.83 4.02 -9.21
N THR A 126 14.79 3.16 -9.49
CA THR A 126 16.22 3.43 -9.32
C THR A 126 17.05 2.72 -10.37
N THR A 127 18.30 3.13 -10.55
CA THR A 127 19.22 2.49 -11.50
C THR A 127 19.54 1.05 -11.07
N PRO A 128 20.07 0.20 -11.96
CA PRO A 128 20.39 -1.19 -11.62
C PRO A 128 21.35 -1.34 -10.44
N ALA A 129 22.26 -0.37 -10.26
CA ALA A 129 23.21 -0.32 -9.16
C ALA A 129 22.63 0.30 -7.87
N GLY A 130 21.40 0.84 -7.94
CA GLY A 130 20.71 1.42 -6.81
C GLY A 130 19.98 0.37 -5.95
N SER A 131 19.30 0.86 -4.91
CA SER A 131 18.46 0.04 -4.05
C SER A 131 17.14 0.73 -3.73
N ILE A 132 16.16 -0.07 -3.33
CA ILE A 132 14.83 0.38 -2.88
C ILE A 132 14.58 -0.24 -1.50
N GLU A 133 14.27 0.61 -0.52
CA GLU A 133 13.80 0.14 0.78
C GLU A 133 12.28 -0.04 0.74
N TYR A 134 11.81 -1.24 1.03
CA TYR A 134 10.40 -1.57 1.09
C TYR A 134 10.13 -2.48 2.28
N ARG A 135 9.23 -2.07 3.18
CA ARG A 135 8.79 -2.83 4.37
C ARG A 135 9.96 -3.35 5.25
N GLY A 136 10.99 -2.53 5.44
CA GLY A 136 12.15 -2.87 6.28
C GLY A 136 13.18 -3.81 5.63
N THR A 137 13.03 -4.06 4.33
CA THR A 137 14.00 -4.81 3.52
C THR A 137 14.54 -3.90 2.42
N THR A 138 15.86 -3.85 2.29
CA THR A 138 16.54 -3.16 1.19
C THR A 138 16.72 -4.12 0.04
N TYR A 139 16.08 -3.82 -1.09
CA TYR A 139 16.14 -4.61 -2.32
C TYR A 139 17.12 -4.00 -3.31
N SER A 140 17.89 -4.84 -3.97
CA SER A 140 18.87 -4.46 -5.00
C SER A 140 19.03 -5.57 -6.03
N ILE A 141 19.62 -5.23 -7.17
CA ILE A 141 20.01 -6.23 -8.17
C ILE A 141 21.49 -6.56 -7.99
N GLU A 142 21.80 -7.85 -7.91
CA GLU A 142 23.18 -8.34 -7.75
C GLU A 142 23.53 -9.38 -8.79
N LYS A 143 24.71 -9.25 -9.38
CA LYS A 143 25.28 -10.26 -10.26
C LYS A 143 25.82 -11.42 -9.44
N GLN A 144 25.42 -12.63 -9.79
CA GLN A 144 25.78 -13.89 -9.13
C GLN A 144 27.08 -14.46 -9.71
N ASP A 145 27.64 -15.46 -9.03
CA ASP A 145 28.91 -16.10 -9.43
C ASP A 145 28.83 -16.85 -10.77
N ASP A 146 27.63 -17.33 -11.14
CA ASP A 146 27.35 -17.96 -12.44
C ASP A 146 27.17 -16.96 -13.58
N GLY A 147 27.16 -15.66 -13.27
CA GLY A 147 26.99 -14.57 -14.22
C GLY A 147 25.56 -14.10 -14.40
N ALA A 148 24.56 -14.80 -13.84
CA ALA A 148 23.18 -14.35 -13.83
C ALA A 148 22.98 -13.16 -12.90
N TYR A 149 21.87 -12.45 -13.04
CA TYR A 149 21.45 -11.39 -12.13
C TYR A 149 20.36 -11.90 -11.19
N ALA A 150 20.29 -11.32 -9.99
CA ALA A 150 19.28 -11.68 -9.02
C ALA A 150 18.70 -10.45 -8.34
N LEU A 151 17.39 -10.49 -8.09
CA LEU A 151 16.77 -9.60 -7.12
C LEU A 151 17.07 -10.16 -5.73
N VAL A 152 17.81 -9.39 -4.95
CA VAL A 152 18.16 -9.73 -3.57
C VAL A 152 17.54 -8.74 -2.61
N GLY A 153 17.22 -9.20 -1.40
CA GLY A 153 16.80 -8.32 -0.31
C GLY A 153 17.55 -8.61 0.98
N ARG A 154 17.89 -7.53 1.69
CA ARG A 154 18.54 -7.58 3.00
C ARG A 154 17.64 -6.88 4.01
N THR A 155 17.08 -7.66 4.93
CA THR A 155 16.35 -7.13 6.07
C THR A 155 17.33 -6.52 7.06
N GLU A 156 16.92 -5.43 7.70
CA GLU A 156 17.74 -4.79 8.73
C GLU A 156 18.19 -5.81 9.80
N GLY A 157 19.49 -5.85 10.09
CA GLY A 157 20.10 -6.78 11.04
C GLY A 157 20.36 -8.19 10.49
N ALA A 158 19.94 -8.52 9.27
CA ALA A 158 20.31 -9.77 8.62
C ALA A 158 21.77 -9.71 8.12
N THR A 159 22.49 -10.81 8.28
CA THR A 159 23.87 -10.94 7.77
C THR A 159 23.87 -11.32 6.28
N ASP A 160 22.94 -12.20 5.89
CA ASP A 160 22.85 -12.75 4.55
C ASP A 160 21.72 -12.10 3.75
N ALA A 161 21.91 -11.99 2.44
CA ALA A 161 20.86 -11.59 1.52
C ALA A 161 19.95 -12.77 1.19
N THR A 162 18.66 -12.49 1.01
CA THR A 162 17.71 -13.44 0.45
C THR A 162 17.60 -13.21 -1.05
N VAL A 163 17.77 -14.26 -1.84
CA VAL A 163 17.53 -14.25 -3.28
C VAL A 163 16.05 -14.50 -3.53
N PHE A 164 15.38 -13.58 -4.23
CA PHE A 164 13.94 -13.64 -4.51
C PHE A 164 13.65 -14.18 -5.91
N MET A 165 14.44 -13.78 -6.89
CA MET A 165 14.40 -14.28 -8.27
C MET A 165 15.76 -14.15 -8.93
N GLN A 166 16.02 -15.00 -9.92
CA GLN A 166 17.19 -14.93 -10.81
C GLN A 166 16.72 -14.75 -12.24
N PHE A 167 17.52 -14.05 -13.05
CA PHE A 167 17.24 -13.72 -14.44
C PHE A 167 18.57 -13.52 -15.20
N ASP A 168 18.54 -13.77 -16.51
CA ASP A 168 19.75 -13.87 -17.33
C ASP A 168 20.10 -12.56 -18.06
N GLY A 169 19.12 -11.69 -18.30
CA GLY A 169 19.30 -10.44 -19.04
C GLY A 169 19.99 -9.34 -18.22
N GLU A 170 20.52 -8.36 -18.93
CA GLU A 170 21.17 -7.20 -18.32
C GLU A 170 20.11 -6.19 -17.86
N PRO A 171 19.96 -5.94 -16.54
CA PRO A 171 18.93 -5.07 -16.00
C PRO A 171 19.18 -3.60 -16.36
N ILE A 172 18.11 -2.88 -16.72
CA ILE A 172 18.17 -1.44 -17.04
C ILE A 172 17.62 -0.56 -15.93
N GLN A 173 16.66 -1.06 -15.17
CA GLN A 173 16.06 -0.33 -14.06
C GLN A 173 15.57 -1.31 -13.00
N LEU A 174 15.54 -0.87 -11.74
CA LEU A 174 14.78 -1.53 -10.68
C LEU A 174 13.58 -0.63 -10.34
N VAL A 175 12.38 -1.15 -10.52
CA VAL A 175 11.12 -0.41 -10.30
C VAL A 175 10.33 -1.12 -9.20
N LEU A 176 9.82 -0.36 -8.24
CA LEU A 176 8.82 -0.82 -7.29
C LEU A 176 7.48 -0.22 -7.71
N TYR A 177 6.46 -1.06 -7.83
CA TYR A 177 5.09 -0.64 -8.12
C TYR A 177 4.10 -1.49 -7.33
N ASN A 178 3.42 -0.89 -6.36
CA ASN A 178 2.38 -1.48 -5.52
C ASN A 178 2.77 -2.84 -4.91
N GLY A 179 4.02 -2.96 -4.45
CA GLY A 179 4.54 -4.19 -3.82
C GLY A 179 5.08 -5.26 -4.77
N ALA A 180 5.12 -4.97 -6.08
CA ALA A 180 5.86 -5.76 -7.07
C ALA A 180 7.14 -5.04 -7.49
N PHE A 181 8.24 -5.79 -7.56
CA PHE A 181 9.45 -5.36 -8.23
C PHE A 181 9.34 -5.70 -9.71
N ILE A 182 9.62 -4.72 -10.57
CA ILE A 182 9.60 -4.84 -12.02
C ILE A 182 11.01 -4.51 -12.50
N ILE A 183 11.55 -5.37 -13.36
CA ILE A 183 12.93 -5.32 -13.82
C ILE A 183 12.93 -5.47 -15.34
N PRO A 184 12.97 -4.36 -16.09
CA PRO A 184 13.21 -4.40 -17.52
C PRO A 184 14.66 -4.79 -17.79
N GLU A 185 14.88 -5.74 -18.69
CA GLU A 185 16.19 -6.30 -18.98
C GLU A 185 16.44 -6.44 -20.49
N ASN A 186 17.72 -6.35 -20.86
CA ASN A 186 18.19 -6.65 -22.21
C ASN A 186 18.62 -8.12 -22.29
N THR A 187 18.08 -8.84 -23.26
CA THR A 187 18.41 -10.24 -23.54
C THR A 187 19.28 -10.34 -24.79
N SER A 188 19.72 -11.54 -25.16
CA SER A 188 20.47 -11.78 -26.40
C SER A 188 19.68 -11.44 -27.65
N ASP A 189 18.35 -11.58 -27.60
CA ASP A 189 17.45 -11.50 -28.75
C ASP A 189 16.58 -10.24 -28.74
N GLY A 190 16.76 -9.37 -27.74
CA GLY A 190 16.05 -8.10 -27.61
C GLY A 190 15.94 -7.67 -26.15
N TRP A 191 14.71 -7.48 -25.67
CA TRP A 191 14.42 -7.10 -24.30
C TRP A 191 13.08 -7.68 -23.84
N ASP A 192 12.94 -7.83 -22.54
CA ASP A 192 11.70 -8.20 -21.87
C ASP A 192 11.60 -7.54 -20.48
N VAL A 193 10.55 -7.89 -19.74
CA VAL A 193 10.29 -7.34 -18.41
C VAL A 193 10.02 -8.48 -17.45
N MET A 194 10.79 -8.52 -16.36
CA MET A 194 10.58 -9.46 -15.27
C MET A 194 9.82 -8.80 -14.12
N ALA A 195 9.05 -9.58 -13.39
CA ALA A 195 8.35 -9.12 -12.19
C ALA A 195 8.44 -10.12 -11.03
N TYR A 196 8.47 -9.58 -9.82
CA TYR A 196 8.39 -10.34 -8.57
C TYR A 196 7.51 -9.61 -7.56
N THR A 197 6.39 -10.24 -7.17
CA THR A 197 5.52 -9.70 -6.12
C THR A 197 5.98 -10.17 -4.75
N ILE A 198 6.15 -9.26 -3.79
CA ILE A 198 6.53 -9.64 -2.43
C ILE A 198 5.41 -10.45 -1.76
N GLY A 199 5.66 -11.72 -1.50
CA GLY A 199 4.70 -12.63 -0.87
C GLY A 199 5.28 -14.02 -0.63
N SER A 200 4.69 -14.76 0.31
CA SER A 200 5.07 -16.15 0.56
C SER A 200 4.71 -17.02 -0.64
N GLY A 201 5.70 -17.71 -1.21
CA GLY A 201 5.51 -18.60 -2.35
C GLY A 201 5.44 -17.89 -3.72
N SER A 202 5.71 -16.58 -3.77
CA SER A 202 5.86 -15.87 -5.03
C SER A 202 7.04 -16.42 -5.83
N VAL A 203 6.88 -16.48 -7.15
CA VAL A 203 7.91 -16.85 -8.11
C VAL A 203 8.10 -15.67 -9.06
N GLY A 204 9.34 -15.37 -9.42
CA GLY A 204 9.63 -14.40 -10.47
C GLY A 204 9.05 -14.88 -11.80
N ALA A 205 8.44 -13.98 -12.56
CA ALA A 205 7.84 -14.30 -13.85
C ALA A 205 8.07 -13.18 -14.85
N GLN A 206 8.10 -13.55 -16.13
CA GLN A 206 8.06 -12.60 -17.22
C GLN A 206 6.68 -11.91 -17.22
N VAL A 207 6.67 -10.59 -17.38
CA VAL A 207 5.45 -9.81 -17.53
C VAL A 207 4.85 -10.15 -18.89
N VAL A 208 3.54 -10.37 -18.89
CA VAL A 208 2.76 -10.63 -20.11
C VAL A 208 1.70 -9.56 -20.30
N ASP A 209 1.29 -9.35 -21.54
CA ASP A 209 0.20 -8.45 -21.89
C ASP A 209 -1.18 -9.09 -21.61
N ALA A 210 -2.25 -8.40 -22.03
CA ALA A 210 -3.62 -8.85 -21.82
C ALA A 210 -3.97 -10.15 -22.58
N ASP A 211 -3.23 -10.45 -23.65
CA ASP A 211 -3.39 -11.66 -24.45
C ASP A 211 -2.53 -12.83 -23.91
N GLY A 212 -1.71 -12.56 -22.89
CA GLY A 212 -0.82 -13.54 -22.26
C GLY A 212 0.52 -13.68 -22.97
N GLU A 213 0.82 -12.80 -23.92
CA GLU A 213 2.10 -12.80 -24.63
C GLU A 213 3.15 -12.01 -23.82
N PRO A 214 4.42 -12.46 -23.81
CA PRO A 214 5.50 -11.74 -23.16
C PRO A 214 5.60 -10.28 -23.58
N VAL A 215 5.65 -9.38 -22.60
CA VAL A 215 5.98 -7.98 -22.83
C VAL A 215 7.46 -7.88 -23.13
N GLY A 216 7.79 -7.41 -24.33
CA GLY A 216 9.16 -7.24 -24.78
C GLY A 216 9.22 -6.79 -26.23
N GLY A 217 10.45 -6.70 -26.75
CA GLY A 217 10.70 -6.40 -28.15
C GLY A 217 11.91 -7.17 -28.65
N THR A 218 11.89 -7.52 -29.92
CA THR A 218 12.95 -8.32 -30.56
C THR A 218 13.92 -7.45 -31.35
N GLY A 219 15.19 -7.83 -31.38
CA GLY A 219 16.20 -7.24 -32.27
C GLY A 219 16.72 -5.85 -31.88
N HIS A 220 16.21 -5.28 -30.79
CA HIS A 220 16.62 -4.01 -30.23
C HIS A 220 16.82 -4.14 -28.73
N SER A 221 17.82 -3.46 -28.19
CA SER A 221 18.01 -3.32 -26.74
C SER A 221 17.33 -2.05 -26.24
N ILE A 222 16.87 -2.07 -24.99
CA ILE A 222 16.31 -0.91 -24.31
C ILE A 222 17.41 -0.04 -23.71
N SER A 223 17.22 1.27 -23.84
CA SER A 223 18.18 2.30 -23.42
C SER A 223 17.69 3.11 -22.22
N SER A 224 16.38 3.22 -22.02
CA SER A 224 15.80 3.92 -20.88
C SER A 224 14.39 3.43 -20.53
N VAL A 225 14.05 3.60 -19.26
CA VAL A 225 12.77 3.22 -18.67
C VAL A 225 12.26 4.38 -17.80
N GLU A 226 10.99 4.74 -17.97
CA GLU A 226 10.33 5.79 -17.19
C GLU A 226 8.99 5.30 -16.63
N LEU A 227 8.87 5.24 -15.30
CA LEU A 227 7.63 4.98 -14.60
C LEU A 227 6.74 6.22 -14.61
N LYS A 228 5.52 6.06 -15.11
CA LYS A 228 4.44 7.05 -15.01
C LYS A 228 3.53 6.66 -13.86
N GLU A 229 3.95 7.01 -12.65
CA GLU A 229 3.31 6.66 -11.37
C GLU A 229 1.79 6.87 -11.40
N SER A 230 1.34 8.06 -11.82
CA SER A 230 -0.08 8.43 -11.87
C SER A 230 -0.90 7.68 -12.91
N GLU A 231 -0.25 7.15 -13.94
CA GLU A 231 -0.90 6.46 -15.06
C GLU A 231 -0.88 4.94 -14.88
N GLY A 232 -0.05 4.42 -13.97
CA GLY A 232 0.16 2.98 -13.81
C GLY A 232 0.77 2.35 -15.06
N THR A 233 1.67 3.08 -15.72
CA THR A 233 2.36 2.63 -16.92
C THR A 233 3.86 2.84 -16.79
N MET A 234 4.62 2.08 -17.56
CA MET A 234 6.05 2.22 -17.73
C MET A 234 6.34 2.43 -19.21
N LEU A 235 7.08 3.50 -19.52
CA LEU A 235 7.55 3.78 -20.86
C LEU A 235 8.94 3.18 -21.03
N VAL A 236 9.09 2.32 -22.03
CA VAL A 236 10.34 1.66 -22.37
C VAL A 236 10.80 2.18 -23.72
N THR A 237 12.00 2.77 -23.77
CA THR A 237 12.56 3.31 -25.02
C THR A 237 13.69 2.42 -25.50
N ASP A 238 13.58 1.92 -26.72
CA ASP A 238 14.63 1.13 -27.36
C ASP A 238 15.79 2.00 -27.88
N ASP A 239 16.85 1.35 -28.37
CA ASP A 239 18.02 2.00 -28.95
C ASP A 239 17.74 2.70 -30.32
N ALA A 240 16.63 2.35 -30.98
CA ALA A 240 16.13 3.01 -32.18
C ALA A 240 15.25 4.24 -31.86
N GLY A 241 14.92 4.45 -30.58
CA GLY A 241 14.07 5.54 -30.09
C GLY A 241 12.57 5.23 -30.14
N THR A 242 12.17 3.98 -30.39
CA THR A 242 10.78 3.53 -30.28
C THR A 242 10.38 3.48 -28.81
N VAL A 243 9.22 4.05 -28.47
CA VAL A 243 8.68 4.01 -27.12
C VAL A 243 7.54 2.99 -27.05
N THR A 244 7.70 1.99 -26.19
CA THR A 244 6.69 0.99 -25.87
C THR A 244 6.06 1.33 -24.52
N THR A 245 4.73 1.33 -24.46
CA THR A 245 3.99 1.53 -23.20
C THR A 245 3.65 0.18 -22.60
N VAL A 246 4.13 -0.07 -21.38
CA VAL A 246 3.83 -1.27 -20.60
C VAL A 246 2.83 -0.91 -19.51
N ALA A 247 1.67 -1.57 -19.49
CA ALA A 247 0.67 -1.38 -18.45
C ALA A 247 1.06 -2.15 -17.18
N LEU A 248 1.01 -1.48 -16.03
CA LEU A 248 1.32 -2.06 -14.72
C LEU A 248 0.02 -2.28 -13.95
N ALA A 249 -0.78 -3.25 -14.40
CA ALA A 249 -1.99 -3.65 -13.69
C ALA A 249 -1.67 -4.85 -12.81
N PHE A 250 -1.36 -4.60 -11.54
CA PHE A 250 -1.18 -5.62 -10.50
C PHE A 250 -2.28 -5.49 -9.46
#